data_AF-C0ZSR7-F1
#
_entry.id   AF-C0ZSR7-F1
#
_cell.length_a   1.000
_cell.length_b   1.000
_cell.length_c   1.000
_cell.angle_alpha   90.00
_cell.angle_beta   90.00
_cell.angle_gamma   90.00
#
_symmetry.space_group_name_H-M   'P 1'
#
loop_
_entity.id
_entity.type
_entity.pdbx_description
1 polymer ?
#
loop_
_entity_poly.entity_id
_entity_poly.type
_entity_poly.pdbx_seq_one_letter_code
_entity_poly.pdbx_strand_id
1 'polypeptide(L)'
;MNARVAAYSDWLAESSEVPKLLLTFSGPSELLMIGPDEVAWSRSNIANLEVKQCGPAGHLAPEDQPAAIAAAITEWTQRQHCFSRD
;
A
#
# COMPACT_ATOMS: atom_id res chain seq x y z
N MET A 1 23.09 -4.51 10.21
CA MET A 1 21.95 -3.91 9.49
C MET A 1 22.46 -3.31 8.20
N ASN A 2 21.82 -3.57 7.06
CA ASN A 2 22.24 -2.97 5.79
C ASN A 2 21.88 -1.48 5.81
N ALA A 3 22.86 -0.58 5.66
CA ALA A 3 22.65 0.87 5.77
C ALA A 3 21.60 1.40 4.78
N ARG A 4 21.45 0.78 3.60
CA ARG A 4 20.41 1.15 2.63
C ARG A 4 19.01 0.78 3.11
N VAL A 5 18.87 -0.37 3.77
CA VAL A 5 17.59 -0.81 4.33
C VAL A 5 17.18 0.08 5.49
N ALA A 6 18.12 0.42 6.39
CA ALA A 6 17.86 1.34 7.49
C ALA A 6 17.40 2.72 6.99
N ALA A 7 18.13 3.32 6.04
CA ALA A 7 17.76 4.61 5.47
C ALA A 7 16.38 4.60 4.78
N TYR A 8 16.01 3.49 4.13
CA TYR A 8 14.66 3.34 3.57
C TYR A 8 13.59 3.26 4.65
N SER A 9 13.84 2.52 5.74
CA SER A 9 12.92 2.44 6.87
C SER A 9 12.69 3.81 7.52
N ASP A 10 13.75 4.57 7.76
CA ASP A 10 13.67 5.93 8.33
C ASP A 10 12.87 6.85 7.41
N TRP A 11 13.19 6.86 6.11
CA TRP A 11 12.45 7.64 5.12
C TRP A 11 10.97 7.24 5.06
N LEU A 12 10.66 5.95 5.06
CA LEU A 12 9.29 5.45 4.98
C LEU A 12 8.47 5.90 6.22
N ALA A 13 9.12 5.95 7.39
CA ALA A 13 8.51 6.38 8.64
C ALA A 13 8.30 7.89 8.75
N GLU A 14 9.16 8.71 8.14
CA GLU A 14 9.19 10.16 8.38
C GLU A 14 8.68 11.01 7.21
N SER A 15 8.66 10.49 5.98
CA SER A 15 8.29 11.22 4.74
C SER A 15 6.80 11.56 4.61
N SER A 16 6.31 12.47 5.45
CA SER A 16 4.91 12.91 5.45
C SER A 16 4.48 13.63 4.16
N GLU A 17 5.43 14.21 3.43
CA GLU A 17 5.22 14.91 2.16
C GLU A 17 4.93 13.97 0.98
N VAL A 18 5.21 12.67 1.13
CA VAL A 18 4.96 11.65 0.11
C VAL A 18 3.76 10.80 0.51
N PRO A 19 2.59 10.97 -0.15
CA PRO A 19 1.43 10.12 0.07
C PRO A 19 1.71 8.67 -0.33
N LYS A 20 1.24 7.72 0.48
CA LYS A 20 1.45 6.28 0.28
C LYS A 20 0.12 5.54 0.29
N LEU A 21 -0.02 4.56 -0.59
CA LEU A 21 -1.18 3.68 -0.66
C LEU A 21 -0.75 2.22 -0.49
N LEU A 22 -1.23 1.55 0.55
CA LEU A 22 -1.10 0.11 0.72
C LEU A 22 -2.40 -0.57 0.27
N LEU A 23 -2.30 -1.37 -0.79
CA LEU A 23 -3.38 -2.25 -1.23
C LEU A 23 -3.32 -3.56 -0.47
N THR A 24 -4.45 -3.99 0.05
CA THR A 24 -4.60 -5.17 0.89
C THR A 24 -5.66 -6.09 0.31
N PHE A 25 -5.53 -7.38 0.58
CA PHE A 25 -6.36 -8.41 -0.02
C PHE A 25 -6.82 -9.41 1.04
N SER A 26 -7.88 -10.15 0.75
CA SER A 26 -8.31 -11.29 1.55
C SER A 26 -7.90 -12.59 0.86
N GLY A 27 -7.44 -13.57 1.61
CA GLY A 27 -6.95 -14.81 1.03
C GLY A 27 -6.36 -15.70 2.10
N PRO A 28 -6.04 -16.96 1.78
CA PRO A 28 -5.30 -17.82 2.69
C PRO A 28 -4.00 -17.12 3.13
N SER A 29 -3.72 -17.12 4.42
CA SER A 29 -2.54 -16.44 4.98
C SER A 29 -1.22 -16.93 4.38
N GLU A 30 -1.18 -18.19 3.91
CA GLU A 30 0.01 -18.76 3.26
C GLU A 30 0.26 -18.20 1.85
N LEU A 31 -0.75 -17.60 1.23
CA LEU A 31 -0.65 -17.02 -0.12
C LEU A 31 -0.43 -15.50 -0.08
N LEU A 32 -0.72 -14.84 1.04
CA LEU A 32 -0.56 -13.40 1.20
C LEU A 32 0.73 -13.05 1.94
N MET A 33 1.48 -12.07 1.42
CA MET A 33 2.64 -11.52 2.13
C MET A 33 2.27 -10.48 3.18
N ILE A 34 1.11 -9.84 3.04
CA ILE A 34 0.65 -8.75 3.90
C ILE A 34 -0.63 -9.22 4.60
N GLY A 35 -0.50 -9.66 5.83
CA GLY A 35 -1.59 -10.06 6.71
C GLY A 35 -2.06 -8.94 7.64
N PRO A 36 -2.99 -9.23 8.55
CA PRO A 36 -3.52 -8.26 9.50
C PRO A 36 -2.44 -7.57 10.35
N ASP A 37 -1.41 -8.31 10.76
CA ASP A 37 -0.34 -7.80 11.61
C ASP A 37 0.57 -6.84 10.83
N GLU A 38 0.92 -7.16 9.58
CA GLU A 38 1.68 -6.26 8.70
C GLU A 38 0.90 -4.99 8.39
N VAL A 39 -0.43 -5.08 8.22
CA VAL A 39 -1.30 -3.91 8.03
C VAL A 39 -1.31 -3.04 9.28
N ALA A 40 -1.45 -3.62 10.47
CA ALA A 40 -1.45 -2.90 11.74
C ALA A 40 -0.10 -2.21 11.99
N TRP A 41 1.00 -2.91 11.72
CA TRP A 41 2.35 -2.35 11.79
C TRP A 41 2.51 -1.20 10.79
N SER A 42 2.12 -1.38 9.53
CA SER A 42 2.24 -0.36 8.48
C SER A 42 1.51 0.92 8.86
N ARG A 43 0.27 0.81 9.36
CA ARG A 43 -0.50 1.97 9.81
C ARG A 43 0.15 2.75 10.96
N SER A 44 0.89 2.05 11.82
CA SER A 44 1.51 2.64 13.00
C SER A 44 2.90 3.23 12.72
N ASN A 45 3.57 2.79 11.64
CA ASN A 45 4.99 3.08 11.41
C ASN A 45 5.27 3.81 10.10
N ILE A 46 4.32 3.91 9.15
CA ILE A 46 4.54 4.54 7.85
C ILE A 46 3.81 5.89 7.80
N ALA A 47 4.55 6.97 7.55
CA ALA A 47 3.96 8.31 7.43
C ALA A 47 3.09 8.45 6.17
N ASN A 48 1.97 9.15 6.32
CA ASN A 48 1.02 9.48 5.24
C ASN A 48 0.53 8.25 4.46
N LEU A 49 0.17 7.18 5.19
CA LEU A 49 -0.32 5.92 4.62
C LEU A 49 -1.85 5.85 4.60
N GLU A 50 -2.42 5.71 3.41
CA GLU A 50 -3.77 5.19 3.20
C GLU A 50 -3.72 3.68 2.96
N VAL A 51 -4.72 2.95 3.45
CA VAL A 51 -4.84 1.49 3.26
C VAL A 51 -6.19 1.19 2.64
N LYS A 52 -6.20 0.42 1.55
CA LYS A 52 -7.41 0.04 0.80
C LYS A 52 -7.48 -1.47 0.64
N GLN A 53 -8.64 -2.05 0.94
CA GLN A 53 -8.95 -3.47 0.65
C GLN A 53 -9.45 -3.61 -0.79
N CYS A 54 -8.90 -4.57 -1.53
CA CYS A 54 -9.13 -4.80 -2.95
C CYS A 54 -9.75 -6.18 -3.26
N GLY A 55 -10.25 -6.89 -2.25
CA GLY A 55 -10.96 -8.15 -2.42
C GLY A 55 -10.05 -9.38 -2.37
N PRO A 56 -10.54 -10.56 -2.82
CA PRO A 56 -9.83 -11.82 -2.66
C PRO A 56 -8.65 -11.97 -3.62
N ALA A 57 -7.47 -12.35 -3.13
CA ALA A 57 -6.29 -12.63 -3.95
C ALA A 57 -5.29 -13.58 -3.27
N GLY A 58 -4.39 -14.15 -4.06
CA GLY A 58 -3.17 -14.82 -3.58
C GLY A 58 -1.93 -13.91 -3.69
N HIS A 59 -0.77 -14.52 -3.87
CA HIS A 59 0.51 -13.80 -3.98
C HIS A 59 0.55 -12.89 -5.21
N LEU A 60 -0.02 -13.37 -6.32
CA LEU A 60 -0.10 -12.65 -7.59
C LEU A 60 -1.35 -11.78 -7.67
N ALA A 61 -1.57 -10.94 -6.65
CA ALA A 61 -2.76 -10.10 -6.55
C ALA A 61 -3.06 -9.23 -7.79
N PRO A 62 -2.06 -8.74 -8.58
CA PRO A 62 -2.33 -8.08 -9.85
C PRO A 62 -2.99 -8.96 -10.92
N GLU A 63 -2.79 -10.29 -10.88
CA GLU A 63 -3.43 -11.24 -11.80
C GLU A 63 -4.86 -11.57 -11.37
N ASP A 64 -5.11 -11.63 -10.05
CA ASP A 64 -6.42 -11.92 -9.48
C ASP A 64 -7.36 -10.71 -9.48
N GLN A 65 -6.84 -9.53 -9.15
CA GLN A 65 -7.61 -8.30 -8.90
C GLN A 65 -7.17 -7.08 -9.73
N PRO A 66 -6.89 -7.21 -11.05
CA PRO A 66 -6.37 -6.10 -11.85
C PRO A 66 -7.33 -4.89 -11.88
N ALA A 67 -8.63 -5.14 -12.04
CA ALA A 67 -9.64 -4.08 -12.10
C ALA A 67 -9.83 -3.36 -10.76
N ALA A 68 -9.83 -4.11 -9.65
CA ALA A 68 -9.98 -3.53 -8.31
C ALA A 68 -8.74 -2.69 -7.92
N ILE A 69 -7.55 -3.13 -8.30
CA ILE A 69 -6.30 -2.37 -8.13
C ILE A 69 -6.37 -1.08 -8.95
N ALA A 70 -6.73 -1.16 -10.24
CA ALA A 70 -6.82 0.00 -11.12
C ALA A 70 -7.83 1.04 -10.59
N ALA A 71 -9.00 0.59 -10.12
CA ALA A 71 -10.00 1.46 -9.51
C ALA A 71 -9.47 2.13 -8.24
N ALA A 72 -8.85 1.37 -7.33
CA ALA A 72 -8.29 1.90 -6.09
C ALA A 72 -7.23 2.99 -6.33
N ILE A 73 -6.30 2.75 -7.27
CA ILE A 73 -5.26 3.72 -7.63
C ILE A 73 -5.87 4.95 -8.29
N THR A 74 -6.83 4.78 -9.20
CA THR A 74 -7.50 5.89 -9.90
C THR A 74 -8.24 6.79 -8.92
N GLU A 75 -9.05 6.21 -8.04
CA GLU A 75 -9.76 6.96 -7.00
C GLU A 75 -8.78 7.69 -6.08
N TRP A 76 -7.71 7.00 -5.65
CA TRP A 76 -6.72 7.56 -4.74
C TRP A 76 -5.98 8.75 -5.35
N THR A 77 -5.45 8.60 -6.55
CA THR A 77 -4.73 9.67 -7.26
C THR A 77 -5.61 10.88 -7.55
N GLN A 78 -6.91 10.70 -7.81
CA GLN A 78 -7.87 11.79 -7.92
C GLN A 78 -7.99 12.58 -6.60
N ARG A 79 -8.08 11.90 -5.45
CA ARG A 79 -8.13 12.56 -4.13
C ARG A 79 -6.81 13.24 -3.76
N GLN A 80 -5.69 12.67 -4.17
CA GLN A 80 -4.37 13.25 -3.96
C GLN A 80 -4.08 14.44 -4.89
N HIS A 81 -5.03 14.82 -5.76
CA HIS A 81 -4.89 15.87 -6.76
C HIS A 81 -3.66 15.69 -7.68
N CYS A 82 -3.16 14.46 -7.83
CA CYS A 82 -2.02 14.15 -8.69
C CYS A 82 -2.33 14.42 -10.17
N PHE A 83 -3.61 14.45 -10.53
CA PHE A 83 -4.10 14.86 -11.84
C PHE A 83 -4.75 16.24 -11.76
N SER A 84 -4.00 17.27 -11.38
CA SER A 84 -4.35 18.64 -11.77
C SER A 84 -4.17 18.72 -13.28
N ARG A 85 -5.27 18.70 -14.02
CA ARG A 85 -5.27 19.20 -15.40
C ARG A 85 -5.36 20.71 -15.30
N ASP A 86 -4.21 21.37 -15.45
CA ASP A 86 -4.18 22.74 -15.96
C ASP A 86 -4.66 22.74 -17.43
#